data_AF-A0A7W4EHA3-F1
#
_entry.id   AF-A0A7W4EHA3-F1
#
_cell.length_a   1.000
_cell.length_b   1.000
_cell.length_c   1.000
_cell.angle_alpha   90.00
_cell.angle_beta   90.00
_cell.angle_gamma   90.00
#
_symmetry.space_group_name_H-M   'P 1'
#
loop_
_entity.id
_entity.type
_entity.pdbx_description
1 polymer ?
#
loop_
_entity_poly.entity_id
_entity_poly.type
_entity_poly.pdbx_seq_one_letter_code
_entity_poly.pdbx_strand_id
1 'polypeptide(L)'
;MKKIKTLSVGLSVLFLLSCENKQDANKPEKPKVETEKTSTDNSEKSHENHLQKQIVSLIDGIQKGKPDEVKAYFDFPIKNDNFWYVALESEKWEKHLGKGFGEKEFQTYFNRIFNDDFRKTLAKIDVDKVLKQGRDEAEYTNKSPSEGSKNTLEIVYVDDKITMTFNSTVYYEDMADEYSQVFVFTTKDGVLKFKDFQIAG
;
A
#
# COMPACT_ATOMS: atom_id res chain seq x y z
N MET A 1 5.09 36.40 -27.68
CA MET A 1 4.62 35.42 -28.68
C MET A 1 3.85 34.30 -27.98
N LYS A 2 2.74 33.92 -28.61
CA LYS A 2 1.69 32.92 -28.34
C LYS A 2 1.74 32.05 -27.06
N LYS A 3 0.70 32.23 -26.23
CA LYS A 3 0.15 31.28 -25.27
C LYS A 3 -0.61 30.18 -26.03
N ILE A 4 -0.39 28.92 -25.70
CA ILE A 4 -1.19 27.80 -26.20
C ILE A 4 -2.10 27.35 -25.05
N LYS A 5 -3.40 27.59 -25.22
CA LYS A 5 -4.47 26.95 -24.44
C LYS A 5 -4.87 25.70 -25.22
N THR A 6 -4.85 24.54 -24.58
CA THR A 6 -5.42 23.32 -25.16
C THR A 6 -6.71 22.99 -24.42
N LEU A 7 -7.77 22.90 -25.20
CA LEU A 7 -9.16 22.78 -24.80
C LEU A 7 -9.51 21.35 -24.39
N SER A 8 -10.35 21.29 -23.35
CA SER A 8 -11.25 20.19 -23.02
C SER A 8 -12.11 19.79 -24.21
N VAL A 9 -12.20 18.49 -24.48
CA VAL A 9 -13.31 17.90 -25.24
C VAL A 9 -13.68 16.58 -24.56
N GLY A 10 -14.74 16.61 -23.76
CA GLY A 10 -15.44 15.43 -23.30
C GLY A 10 -16.18 14.78 -24.47
N LEU A 11 -16.05 13.47 -24.60
CA LEU A 11 -16.75 12.67 -25.60
C LEU A 11 -17.78 11.80 -24.87
N SER A 12 -18.96 12.36 -24.62
CA SER A 12 -20.16 11.60 -24.27
C SER A 12 -20.67 10.88 -25.51
N VAL A 13 -20.66 9.55 -25.49
CA VAL A 13 -21.32 8.73 -26.50
C VAL A 13 -22.69 8.34 -25.96
N LEU A 14 -23.72 9.06 -26.43
CA LEU A 14 -25.13 8.68 -26.29
C LEU A 14 -25.44 7.60 -27.35
N PHE A 15 -25.66 6.36 -26.92
CA PHE A 15 -26.25 5.35 -27.79
C PHE A 15 -27.77 5.53 -27.83
N LEU A 16 -28.25 6.04 -28.97
CA LEU A 16 -29.65 5.96 -29.38
C LEU A 16 -29.94 4.52 -29.81
N LEU A 17 -30.73 3.80 -29.02
CA LEU A 17 -31.42 2.60 -29.51
C LEU A 17 -32.82 3.01 -29.93
N SER A 18 -33.02 3.05 -31.25
CA SER A 18 -34.33 3.07 -31.89
C SER A 18 -34.57 1.66 -32.44
N CYS A 19 -35.66 1.03 -32.01
CA CYS A 19 -36.34 -0.01 -32.77
C CYS A 19 -37.84 0.15 -32.51
N GLU A 20 -38.58 0.37 -33.59
CA GLU A 20 -40.03 0.49 -33.64
C GLU A 20 -40.76 -0.79 -33.23
N ASN A 21 -42.00 -0.55 -32.81
CA ASN A 21 -43.07 -1.49 -32.51
C ASN A 21 -43.25 -2.60 -33.56
N LYS A 22 -43.52 -3.81 -33.07
CA LYS A 22 -44.64 -4.63 -33.54
C LYS A 22 -45.37 -5.25 -32.35
N GLN A 23 -46.63 -4.84 -32.16
CA GLN A 23 -47.65 -5.61 -31.47
C GLN A 23 -47.97 -6.85 -32.32
N ASP A 24 -47.97 -8.03 -31.71
CA ASP A 24 -49.11 -8.93 -31.85
C ASP A 24 -49.17 -9.95 -30.72
N ALA A 25 -50.41 -10.23 -30.32
CA ALA A 25 -50.79 -10.99 -29.15
C ALA A 25 -50.59 -12.50 -29.33
N ASN A 26 -50.08 -13.17 -28.29
CA ASN A 26 -50.71 -14.35 -27.66
C ASN A 26 -49.82 -14.89 -26.52
N LYS A 27 -50.42 -15.06 -25.34
CA LYS A 27 -49.92 -15.80 -24.15
C LYS A 27 -50.83 -17.04 -24.04
N PRO A 28 -50.43 -18.24 -23.52
CA PRO A 28 -49.41 -18.51 -22.50
C PRO A 28 -48.50 -19.71 -22.76
N GLU A 29 -47.20 -19.53 -22.59
CA GLU A 29 -46.38 -20.55 -21.93
C GLU A 29 -45.30 -19.84 -21.14
N LYS A 30 -45.10 -20.27 -19.90
CA LYS A 30 -44.24 -19.62 -18.91
C LYS A 30 -42.83 -20.19 -19.12
N PRO A 31 -41.87 -19.47 -19.74
CA PRO A 31 -40.49 -19.91 -19.70
C PRO A 31 -39.99 -19.58 -18.30
N LYS A 32 -39.41 -20.58 -17.66
CA LYS A 32 -38.64 -20.41 -16.42
C LYS A 32 -37.49 -19.45 -16.77
N VAL A 33 -37.66 -18.18 -16.43
CA VAL A 33 -36.56 -17.21 -16.40
C VAL A 33 -35.62 -17.75 -15.32
N GLU A 34 -34.62 -18.51 -15.73
CA GLU A 34 -33.36 -18.55 -14.99
C GLU A 34 -32.85 -17.12 -15.04
N THR A 35 -33.19 -16.38 -13.98
CA THR A 35 -32.46 -15.18 -13.63
C THR A 35 -31.02 -15.65 -13.44
N GLU A 36 -30.17 -15.43 -14.46
CA GLU A 36 -28.75 -15.27 -14.25
C GLU A 36 -28.62 -14.23 -13.15
N LYS A 37 -28.51 -14.72 -11.91
CA LYS A 37 -28.05 -13.93 -10.80
C LYS A 37 -26.63 -13.56 -11.18
N THR A 38 -26.47 -12.31 -11.57
CA THR A 38 -25.22 -11.58 -11.65
C THR A 38 -24.38 -11.97 -10.44
N SER A 39 -23.42 -12.87 -10.66
CA SER A 39 -22.59 -13.49 -9.62
C SER A 39 -21.38 -12.61 -9.26
N THR A 40 -21.32 -11.39 -9.82
CA THR A 40 -20.24 -10.41 -9.66
C THR A 40 -20.24 -9.74 -8.28
N ASP A 41 -21.42 -9.40 -7.75
CA ASP A 41 -21.55 -8.59 -6.52
C ASP A 41 -21.00 -9.29 -5.26
N ASN A 42 -21.14 -10.62 -5.20
CA ASN A 42 -20.58 -11.43 -4.11
C ASN A 42 -19.08 -11.69 -4.27
N SER A 43 -18.58 -11.71 -5.51
CA SER A 43 -17.17 -11.97 -5.81
C SER A 43 -16.32 -10.75 -5.46
N GLU A 44 -16.75 -9.55 -5.84
CA GLU A 44 -16.05 -8.30 -5.53
C GLU A 44 -16.00 -8.05 -4.01
N LYS A 45 -17.13 -8.21 -3.32
CA LYS A 45 -17.19 -8.08 -1.86
C LYS A 45 -16.35 -9.13 -1.13
N SER A 46 -16.27 -10.36 -1.66
CA SER A 46 -15.41 -11.41 -1.10
C SER A 46 -13.93 -11.07 -1.27
N HIS A 47 -13.55 -10.57 -2.45
CA HIS A 47 -12.20 -10.15 -2.76
C HIS A 47 -11.75 -8.98 -1.88
N GLU A 48 -12.59 -7.95 -1.75
CA GLU A 48 -12.33 -6.78 -0.92
C GLU A 48 -12.13 -7.18 0.55
N ASN A 49 -13.02 -8.01 1.11
CA ASN A 49 -12.88 -8.51 2.48
C ASN A 49 -11.60 -9.34 2.69
N HIS A 50 -11.14 -10.07 1.68
CA HIS A 50 -9.90 -10.83 1.75
C HIS A 50 -8.67 -9.90 1.76
N LEU A 51 -8.65 -8.87 0.92
CA LEU A 51 -7.56 -7.90 0.86
C LEU A 51 -7.47 -7.06 2.13
N GLN A 52 -8.60 -6.60 2.67
CA GLN A 52 -8.64 -5.87 3.94
C GLN A 52 -8.02 -6.68 5.08
N LYS A 53 -8.29 -7.99 5.17
CA LYS A 53 -7.65 -8.88 6.16
C LYS A 53 -6.13 -8.95 5.97
N GLN A 54 -5.66 -9.05 4.73
CA GLN A 54 -4.24 -9.06 4.42
C GLN A 54 -3.55 -7.76 4.84
N ILE A 55 -4.18 -6.60 4.61
CA ILE A 55 -3.67 -5.29 5.03
C ILE A 55 -3.58 -5.22 6.56
N VAL A 56 -4.64 -5.63 7.28
CA VAL A 56 -4.64 -5.68 8.74
C VAL A 56 -3.50 -6.56 9.27
N SER A 57 -3.34 -7.77 8.71
CA SER A 57 -2.27 -8.70 9.10
C SER A 57 -0.87 -8.17 8.78
N LEU A 58 -0.67 -7.48 7.66
CA LEU A 58 0.60 -6.84 7.33
C LEU A 58 0.95 -5.76 8.36
N ILE A 59 0.02 -4.84 8.63
CA ILE A 59 0.22 -3.74 9.59
C ILE A 59 0.47 -4.28 11.01
N ASP A 60 -0.34 -5.24 11.45
CA ASP A 60 -0.22 -5.87 12.76
C ASP A 60 1.12 -6.62 12.93
N GLY A 61 1.53 -7.36 11.90
CA GLY A 61 2.81 -8.07 11.88
C GLY A 61 4.01 -7.12 11.97
N ILE A 62 3.97 -5.99 11.24
CA ILE A 62 4.99 -4.95 11.33
C ILE A 62 5.03 -4.33 12.72
N GLN A 63 3.88 -3.87 13.21
CA GLN A 63 3.75 -3.24 14.52
C GLN A 63 4.27 -4.15 15.65
N LYS A 64 3.95 -5.45 15.60
CA LYS A 64 4.33 -6.44 16.61
C LYS A 64 5.76 -6.96 16.47
N GLY A 65 6.50 -6.58 15.43
CA GLY A 65 7.87 -7.06 15.24
C GLY A 65 7.95 -8.53 14.82
N LYS A 66 7.03 -8.99 13.97
CA LYS A 66 6.90 -10.40 13.60
C LYS A 66 7.35 -10.68 12.17
N PRO A 67 8.67 -10.86 11.93
CA PRO A 67 9.19 -11.06 10.58
C PRO A 67 8.60 -12.28 9.86
N ASP A 68 8.25 -13.35 10.59
CA ASP A 68 7.67 -14.55 9.98
C ASP A 68 6.26 -14.35 9.40
N GLU A 69 5.49 -13.41 9.96
CA GLU A 69 4.18 -13.05 9.43
C GLU A 69 4.34 -12.09 8.25
N VAL A 70 5.25 -11.11 8.37
CA VAL A 70 5.44 -10.05 7.37
C VAL A 70 6.15 -10.56 6.12
N LYS A 71 7.06 -11.53 6.22
CA LYS A 71 7.79 -12.05 5.06
C LYS A 71 6.88 -12.68 3.99
N ALA A 72 5.68 -13.12 4.35
CA ALA A 72 4.71 -13.70 3.41
C ALA A 72 4.30 -12.71 2.30
N TYR A 73 4.36 -11.41 2.58
CA TYR A 73 4.05 -10.35 1.63
C TYR A 73 5.22 -10.02 0.69
N PHE A 74 6.39 -10.64 0.86
CA PHE A 74 7.57 -10.39 0.03
C PHE A 74 7.88 -11.60 -0.85
N ASP A 75 8.34 -11.33 -2.07
CA ASP A 75 8.92 -12.34 -2.94
C ASP A 75 10.45 -12.23 -2.87
N PHE A 76 11.10 -13.29 -2.41
CA PHE A 76 12.55 -13.31 -2.21
C PHE A 76 13.30 -13.92 -3.40
N PRO A 77 14.53 -13.46 -3.69
CA PRO A 77 15.19 -12.31 -3.07
C PRO A 77 14.63 -10.97 -3.57
N ILE A 78 14.47 -10.00 -2.67
CA ILE A 78 13.97 -8.66 -3.01
C ILE A 78 15.02 -7.96 -3.87
N LYS A 79 14.61 -7.47 -5.04
CA LYS A 79 15.47 -6.75 -5.99
C LYS A 79 15.37 -5.25 -5.79
N ASN A 80 15.80 -4.78 -4.61
CA ASN A 80 15.83 -3.37 -4.26
C ASN A 80 16.98 -3.12 -3.25
N ASP A 81 17.99 -2.38 -3.69
CA ASP A 81 19.21 -2.15 -2.91
C ASP A 81 18.99 -1.26 -1.66
N ASN A 82 17.88 -0.52 -1.59
CA ASN A 82 17.53 0.30 -0.42
C ASN A 82 17.36 -0.54 0.86
N PHE A 83 17.03 -1.83 0.72
CA PHE A 83 17.01 -2.73 1.87
C PHE A 83 18.39 -2.91 2.50
N TRP A 84 19.46 -2.96 1.69
CA TRP A 84 20.82 -3.02 2.23
C TRP A 84 21.21 -1.72 2.91
N TYR A 85 20.82 -0.58 2.32
CA TYR A 85 21.08 0.74 2.89
C TYR A 85 20.47 0.90 4.30
N VAL A 86 19.23 0.42 4.51
CA VAL A 86 18.59 0.51 5.85
C VAL A 86 19.06 -0.57 6.80
N ALA A 87 19.36 -1.77 6.29
CA ALA A 87 19.79 -2.89 7.11
C ALA A 87 21.20 -2.70 7.69
N LEU A 88 22.09 -2.04 6.96
CA LEU A 88 23.52 -2.00 7.25
C LEU A 88 24.02 -0.57 7.47
N GLU A 89 25.17 -0.45 8.12
CA GLU A 89 25.89 0.83 8.22
C GLU A 89 26.44 1.26 6.85
N SER A 90 26.65 2.57 6.69
CA SER A 90 27.06 3.23 5.43
C SER A 90 28.24 2.56 4.72
N GLU A 91 29.26 2.09 5.45
CA GLU A 91 30.46 1.47 4.86
C GLU A 91 30.27 0.00 4.43
N LYS A 92 29.16 -0.61 4.80
CA LYS A 92 28.92 -2.05 4.60
C LYS A 92 27.96 -2.33 3.45
N TRP A 93 26.96 -1.49 3.22
CA TRP A 93 25.91 -1.77 2.24
C TRP A 93 26.39 -1.75 0.79
N GLU A 94 27.40 -0.94 0.44
CA GLU A 94 27.91 -0.83 -0.94
C GLU A 94 28.42 -2.17 -1.50
N LYS A 95 29.00 -3.02 -0.64
CA LYS A 95 29.45 -4.37 -1.00
C LYS A 95 28.31 -5.32 -1.37
N HIS A 96 27.07 -4.88 -1.17
CA HIS A 96 25.85 -5.63 -1.42
C HIS A 96 25.00 -5.07 -2.56
N LEU A 97 25.44 -3.99 -3.21
CA LEU A 97 24.81 -3.47 -4.43
C LEU A 97 24.59 -4.56 -5.49
N GLY A 98 23.39 -4.60 -6.04
CA GLY A 98 22.97 -5.61 -7.02
C GLY A 98 22.79 -7.03 -6.45
N LYS A 99 23.12 -7.27 -5.17
CA LYS A 99 22.79 -8.53 -4.51
C LYS A 99 21.33 -8.42 -4.05
N GLY A 100 20.50 -9.38 -4.45
CA GLY A 100 19.12 -9.41 -3.94
C GLY A 100 19.12 -9.59 -2.41
N PHE A 101 18.19 -8.94 -1.74
CA PHE A 101 18.02 -9.03 -0.29
C PHE A 101 17.20 -10.28 0.06
N GLY A 102 17.79 -11.26 0.72
CA GLY A 102 17.19 -12.57 0.94
C GLY A 102 16.23 -12.63 2.13
N GLU A 103 15.51 -13.74 2.24
CA GLU A 103 14.55 -13.99 3.34
C GLU A 103 15.24 -13.98 4.71
N LYS A 104 16.43 -14.60 4.79
CA LYS A 104 17.22 -14.65 6.03
C LYS A 104 17.66 -13.24 6.45
N GLU A 105 18.10 -12.42 5.50
CA GLU A 105 18.48 -11.03 5.75
C GLU A 105 17.26 -10.21 6.19
N PHE A 106 16.11 -10.40 5.56
CA PHE A 106 14.87 -9.76 5.98
C PHE A 106 14.49 -10.08 7.41
N GLN A 107 14.52 -11.35 7.81
CA GLN A 107 14.26 -11.74 9.19
C GLN A 107 15.31 -11.15 10.16
N THR A 108 16.59 -11.17 9.77
CA THR A 108 17.70 -10.68 10.60
C THR A 108 17.62 -9.17 10.83
N TYR A 109 17.31 -8.40 9.80
CA TYR A 109 17.32 -6.94 9.81
C TYR A 109 15.94 -6.32 9.94
N PHE A 110 14.92 -7.11 10.29
CA PHE A 110 13.54 -6.67 10.38
C PHE A 110 13.37 -5.41 11.24
N ASN A 111 13.97 -5.39 12.43
CA ASN A 111 13.91 -4.24 13.35
C ASN A 111 14.74 -3.04 12.90
N ARG A 112 15.58 -3.17 11.87
CA ARG A 112 16.24 -2.02 11.24
C ARG A 112 15.38 -1.45 10.11
N ILE A 113 14.78 -2.33 9.30
CA ILE A 113 13.85 -1.97 8.23
C ILE A 113 12.62 -1.27 8.80
N PHE A 114 12.00 -1.87 9.81
CA PHE A 114 10.85 -1.32 10.55
C PHE A 114 11.29 -1.00 11.98
N ASN A 115 12.03 0.11 12.12
CA ASN A 115 12.60 0.53 13.38
C ASN A 115 11.54 0.87 14.45
N ASP A 116 11.99 1.10 15.69
CA ASP A 116 11.08 1.36 16.81
C ASP A 116 10.22 2.60 16.60
N ASP A 117 10.77 3.66 16.03
CA ASP A 117 10.02 4.89 15.77
C ASP A 117 8.98 4.69 14.68
N PHE A 118 9.30 3.94 13.61
CA PHE A 118 8.34 3.49 12.61
C PHE A 118 7.20 2.72 13.28
N ARG A 119 7.51 1.68 14.07
CA ARG A 119 6.49 0.82 14.70
C ARG A 119 5.63 1.56 15.72
N LYS A 120 6.21 2.49 16.49
CA LYS A 120 5.47 3.34 17.43
C LYS A 120 4.57 4.35 16.72
N THR A 121 5.01 4.86 15.56
CA THR A 121 4.16 5.74 14.73
C THR A 121 3.03 4.92 14.08
N LEU A 122 3.34 3.74 13.55
CA LEU A 122 2.37 2.78 13.01
C LEU A 122 1.32 2.37 14.02
N ALA A 123 1.69 2.16 15.29
CA ALA A 123 0.77 1.81 16.36
C ALA A 123 -0.32 2.86 16.64
N LYS A 124 -0.17 4.08 16.10
CA LYS A 124 -1.14 5.17 16.22
C LYS A 124 -2.05 5.32 15.00
N ILE A 125 -1.77 4.58 13.91
CA ILE A 125 -2.62 4.58 12.73
C ILE A 125 -3.94 3.89 13.05
N ASP A 126 -5.05 4.54 12.68
CA ASP A 126 -6.37 3.96 12.68
C ASP A 126 -6.57 3.16 11.38
N VAL A 127 -6.30 1.85 11.46
CA VAL A 127 -6.44 0.94 10.31
C VAL A 127 -7.88 0.90 9.79
N ASP A 128 -8.87 1.00 10.68
CA ASP A 128 -10.29 1.05 10.30
C ASP A 128 -10.57 2.28 9.42
N LYS A 129 -9.97 3.42 9.75
CA LYS A 129 -10.05 4.64 8.95
C LYS A 129 -9.33 4.49 7.61
N VAL A 130 -8.15 3.85 7.57
CA VAL A 130 -7.47 3.53 6.30
C VAL A 130 -8.37 2.70 5.40
N LEU A 131 -9.02 1.65 5.93
CA LEU A 131 -9.87 0.76 5.13
C LEU A 131 -11.17 1.44 4.68
N LYS A 132 -11.75 2.35 5.47
CA LYS A 132 -13.03 3.01 5.16
C LYS A 132 -12.88 4.29 4.34
N GLN A 133 -11.79 5.03 4.54
CA GLN A 133 -11.58 6.36 3.95
C GLN A 133 -10.38 6.40 2.99
N GLY A 134 -9.63 5.30 2.88
CA GLY A 134 -8.46 5.19 2.03
C GLY A 134 -7.20 5.89 2.56
N ARG A 135 -7.25 6.50 3.76
CA ARG A 135 -6.11 7.21 4.33
C ARG A 135 -6.17 7.33 5.85
N ASP A 136 -5.02 7.22 6.49
CA ASP A 136 -4.79 7.82 7.81
C ASP A 136 -3.34 8.29 7.97
N GLU A 137 -3.10 9.14 8.95
CA GLU A 137 -1.78 9.69 9.26
C GLU A 137 -1.60 9.83 10.77
N ALA A 138 -0.41 9.48 11.26
CA ALA A 138 -0.07 9.58 12.66
C ALA A 138 1.30 10.20 12.87
N GLU A 139 1.49 10.79 14.06
CA GLU A 139 2.76 11.35 14.50
C GLU A 139 3.26 10.70 15.79
N TYR A 140 4.58 10.53 15.90
CA TYR A 140 5.25 10.12 17.14
C TYR A 140 6.52 10.93 17.34
N THR A 141 6.69 11.47 18.56
CA THR A 141 7.90 12.19 18.96
C THR A 141 8.63 11.41 20.04
N ASN A 142 9.88 11.05 19.79
CA ASN A 142 10.81 10.62 20.82
C ASN A 142 11.47 11.87 21.43
N LYS A 143 11.24 12.13 22.72
CA LYS A 143 11.79 13.30 23.42
C LYS A 143 13.12 13.01 24.13
N SER A 144 13.89 12.06 23.59
CA SER A 144 15.22 11.75 24.13
C SER A 144 16.09 13.02 24.12
N PRO A 145 16.77 13.36 25.23
CA PRO A 145 17.67 14.52 25.28
C PRO A 145 18.89 14.41 24.37
N SER A 146 19.31 13.19 24.00
CA SER A 146 20.51 12.94 23.21
C SER A 146 20.23 12.52 21.76
N GLU A 147 19.04 11.97 21.48
CA GLU A 147 18.66 11.39 20.18
C GLU A 147 17.15 11.53 19.99
N GLY A 148 16.67 12.77 20.04
CA GLY A 148 15.25 13.06 19.85
C GLY A 148 14.82 12.76 18.41
N SER A 149 13.54 12.48 18.18
CA SER A 149 13.01 12.36 16.82
C SER A 149 11.58 12.87 16.72
N LYS A 150 11.23 13.44 15.57
CA LYS A 150 9.84 13.70 15.18
C LYS A 150 9.53 12.87 13.95
N ASN A 151 8.50 12.05 14.05
CA ASN A 151 8.14 11.09 13.02
C ASN A 151 6.69 11.27 12.59
N THR A 152 6.44 11.15 11.29
CA THR A 152 5.10 11.03 10.71
C THR A 152 5.01 9.77 9.88
N LEU A 153 3.85 9.12 9.89
CA LEU A 153 3.54 7.99 9.02
C LEU A 153 2.19 8.24 8.38
N GLU A 154 2.15 8.27 7.06
CA GLU A 154 0.92 8.26 6.28
C GLU A 154 0.73 6.87 5.68
N ILE A 155 -0.49 6.34 5.79
CA ILE A 155 -0.91 5.14 5.05
C ILE A 155 -2.04 5.52 4.10
N VAL A 156 -1.85 5.27 2.81
CA VAL A 156 -2.86 5.45 1.77
C VAL A 156 -3.21 4.09 1.17
N TYR A 157 -4.51 3.80 1.09
CA TYR A 157 -5.09 2.62 0.45
C TYR A 157 -6.07 3.05 -0.66
N VAL A 158 -5.71 2.77 -1.91
CA VAL A 158 -6.50 3.10 -3.11
C VAL A 158 -6.19 2.11 -4.21
N ASP A 159 -7.19 1.69 -4.98
CA ASP A 159 -7.04 0.77 -6.13
C ASP A 159 -6.18 -0.47 -5.82
N ASP A 160 -6.49 -1.16 -4.71
CA ASP A 160 -5.78 -2.36 -4.24
C ASP A 160 -4.26 -2.18 -4.00
N LYS A 161 -3.84 -0.92 -3.81
CA LYS A 161 -2.48 -0.52 -3.50
C LYS A 161 -2.44 0.14 -2.13
N ILE A 162 -1.50 -0.28 -1.30
CA ILE A 162 -1.17 0.37 -0.04
C ILE A 162 0.21 1.01 -0.14
N THR A 163 0.30 2.28 0.27
CA THR A 163 1.55 3.03 0.36
C THR A 163 1.72 3.48 1.80
N MET A 164 2.89 3.22 2.39
CA MET A 164 3.28 3.68 3.72
C MET A 164 4.45 4.65 3.57
N THR A 165 4.22 5.92 3.91
CA THR A 165 5.22 7.00 3.83
C THR A 165 5.62 7.39 5.23
N PHE A 166 6.82 6.99 5.65
CA PHE A 166 7.39 7.33 6.94
C PHE A 166 8.40 8.46 6.79
N ASN A 167 8.18 9.59 7.46
CA ASN A 167 9.15 10.68 7.52
C ASN A 167 9.69 10.79 8.93
N SER A 168 10.99 11.00 9.06
CA SER A 168 11.67 11.14 10.35
C SER A 168 12.64 12.31 10.28
N THR A 169 12.52 13.20 11.25
CA THR A 169 13.57 14.17 11.60
C THR A 169 14.23 13.66 12.88
N VAL A 170 15.53 13.38 12.83
CA VAL A 170 16.34 12.98 13.98
C VAL A 170 17.15 14.17 14.45
N TYR A 171 17.08 14.47 15.75
CA TYR A 171 17.76 15.61 16.37
C TYR A 171 18.98 15.14 17.14
N TYR A 172 20.11 15.77 16.84
CA TYR A 172 21.36 15.70 17.56
C TYR A 172 21.63 17.06 18.23
N GLU A 173 22.66 17.17 19.06
CA GLU A 173 22.94 18.39 19.83
C GLU A 173 23.00 19.66 18.96
N ASP A 174 23.62 19.58 17.78
CA ASP A 174 23.85 20.73 16.89
C ASP A 174 23.33 20.54 15.44
N MET A 175 22.66 19.42 15.15
CA MET A 175 22.22 19.09 13.79
C MET A 175 20.91 18.30 13.78
N ALA A 176 20.23 18.34 12.63
CA ALA A 176 19.06 17.52 12.37
C ALA A 176 19.22 16.83 11.02
N ASP A 177 18.98 15.53 11.00
CA ASP A 177 18.92 14.74 9.77
C ASP A 177 17.48 14.39 9.47
N GLU A 178 17.10 14.51 8.20
CA GLU A 178 15.76 14.17 7.73
C GLU A 178 15.83 13.04 6.73
N TYR A 179 14.91 12.09 6.84
CA TYR A 179 14.75 11.07 5.83
C TYR A 179 13.29 10.65 5.68
N SER A 180 12.98 10.09 4.52
CA SER A 180 11.70 9.51 4.15
C SER A 180 11.90 8.09 3.66
N GLN A 181 10.99 7.20 4.06
CA GLN A 181 10.93 5.80 3.66
C GLN A 181 9.53 5.52 3.10
N VAL A 182 9.45 5.05 1.86
CA VAL A 182 8.18 4.79 1.17
C VAL A 182 8.09 3.31 0.80
N PHE A 183 7.20 2.58 1.46
CA PHE A 183 6.90 1.18 1.14
C PHE A 183 5.62 1.10 0.30
N VAL A 184 5.68 0.34 -0.79
CA VAL A 184 4.54 0.12 -1.68
C VAL A 184 4.21 -1.37 -1.73
N PHE A 185 2.94 -1.71 -1.50
CA PHE A 185 2.41 -3.04 -1.74
C PHE A 185 1.22 -2.95 -2.69
N THR A 186 1.11 -3.94 -3.57
CA THR A 186 0.05 -4.05 -4.59
C THR A 186 -0.50 -5.46 -4.58
N THR A 187 -1.75 -5.62 -4.99
CA THR A 187 -2.33 -6.95 -5.17
C THR A 187 -1.84 -7.62 -6.45
N LYS A 188 -1.49 -8.90 -6.35
CA LYS A 188 -1.20 -9.81 -7.46
C LYS A 188 -2.01 -11.08 -7.25
N ASP A 189 -2.88 -11.43 -8.20
CA ASP A 189 -3.75 -12.61 -8.13
C ASP A 189 -4.57 -12.69 -6.84
N GLY A 190 -5.02 -11.53 -6.34
CA GLY A 190 -5.79 -11.40 -5.10
C GLY A 190 -4.97 -11.43 -3.81
N VAL A 191 -3.65 -11.54 -3.90
CA VAL A 191 -2.72 -11.58 -2.77
C VAL A 191 -1.91 -10.28 -2.71
N LEU A 192 -1.87 -9.65 -1.54
CA LEU A 192 -1.07 -8.46 -1.30
C LEU A 192 0.42 -8.81 -1.35
N LYS A 193 1.19 -8.07 -2.15
CA LYS A 193 2.63 -8.27 -2.32
C LYS A 193 3.39 -6.96 -2.32
N PHE A 194 4.56 -6.98 -1.70
CA PHE A 194 5.54 -5.92 -1.76
C PHE A 194 5.89 -5.64 -3.22
N LYS A 195 5.94 -4.36 -3.57
CA LYS A 195 6.20 -3.88 -4.92
C LYS A 195 7.48 -3.05 -4.99
N ASP A 196 7.64 -2.09 -4.09
CA ASP A 196 8.76 -1.16 -4.13
C ASP A 196 9.07 -0.54 -2.76
N PHE A 197 10.32 -0.11 -2.59
CA PHE A 197 10.82 0.59 -1.41
C PHE A 197 11.74 1.74 -1.83
N GLN A 198 11.42 2.96 -1.42
CA GLN A 198 12.19 4.15 -1.76
C GLN A 198 12.65 4.87 -0.50
N ILE A 199 13.81 5.51 -0.59
CA ILE A 199 14.39 6.32 0.47
C ILE A 199 14.76 7.67 -0.13
N ALA A 200 14.45 8.74 0.60
CA ALA A 200 14.90 10.10 0.31
C ALA A 200 15.45 10.72 1.60
N GLY A 201 16.40 11.64 1.48
CA GLY A 201 17.06 12.32 2.58
C GLY A 201 18.16 13.23 2.04
#